data_AF-A0A915C4H1-F1
#
_entry.id   AF-A0A915C4H1-F1
#
_cell.length_a   1.000
_cell.length_b   1.000
_cell.length_c   1.000
_cell.angle_alpha   90.00
_cell.angle_beta   90.00
_cell.angle_gamma   90.00
#
_symmetry.space_group_name_H-M   'P 1'
#
loop_
_entity.id
_entity.type
_entity.pdbx_description
1 polymer ?
#
loop_
_entity_poly.entity_id
_entity_poly.type
_entity_poly.pdbx_seq_one_letter_code
_entity_poly.pdbx_strand_id
1 'polypeptide(L)'
;YTWDLFPDYDIFKVNEFGKVVTQLTTSAGYDAEGAVSPDGRHIVFTSMRTGDPEIWIMNSDGTDPRQLTHELGYDGGPFFSPDGTKISF
;
A
#
# COMPACT_ATOMS: atom_id res chain seq x y z
N TYR A 1 21.09 -1.78 4.94
CA TYR A 1 20.66 -2.08 3.57
C TYR A 1 19.38 -1.31 3.37
N THR A 2 19.43 -0.20 2.64
CA THR A 2 18.24 0.62 2.36
C THR A 2 17.84 0.32 0.92
N TRP A 3 16.60 -0.11 0.72
CA TRP A 3 16.05 -0.28 -0.62
C TRP A 3 15.98 1.08 -1.31
N ASP A 4 16.17 1.08 -2.63
CA ASP A 4 15.93 2.28 -3.42
C ASP A 4 14.43 2.53 -3.46
N LEU A 5 14.00 3.70 -2.99
CA LEU A 5 12.62 4.15 -3.09
C LEU A 5 12.45 4.87 -4.42
N PHE A 6 11.89 4.15 -5.38
CA PHE A 6 11.64 4.68 -6.71
C PHE A 6 10.37 5.55 -6.71
N PRO A 7 10.47 6.84 -7.13
CA PRO A 7 9.38 7.80 -6.99
C PRO A 7 8.22 7.58 -7.97
N ASP A 8 8.35 6.62 -8.88
CA ASP A 8 7.40 6.25 -9.93
C ASP A 8 6.69 4.92 -9.65
N TYR A 9 6.90 4.32 -8.49
CA TYR A 9 6.22 3.07 -8.11
C TYR A 9 4.79 3.37 -7.70
N ASP A 10 3.87 2.69 -8.38
CA ASP A 10 2.43 2.75 -8.13
C ASP A 10 1.87 1.34 -7.99
N ILE A 11 0.69 1.24 -7.36
CA ILE A 11 -0.04 -0.01 -7.18
C ILE A 11 -1.02 -0.19 -8.34
N PHE A 12 -0.94 -1.35 -8.98
CA PHE A 12 -1.82 -1.73 -10.08
C PHE A 12 -2.63 -2.98 -9.71
N LYS A 13 -3.89 -2.99 -10.14
CA LYS A 13 -4.74 -4.18 -10.10
C LYS A 13 -4.63 -4.92 -11.43
N VAL A 14 -4.28 -6.20 -11.36
CA VAL A 14 -4.25 -7.09 -12.52
C VAL A 14 -5.32 -8.17 -12.39
N ASN A 15 -5.74 -8.71 -13.53
CA ASN A 15 -6.56 -9.92 -13.54
C ASN A 15 -5.68 -11.18 -13.47
N GLU A 16 -6.32 -12.35 -13.41
CA GLU A 16 -5.69 -13.68 -13.34
C GLU A 16 -4.79 -14.01 -14.55
N PHE A 17 -4.92 -13.27 -15.64
CA PHE A 17 -4.09 -13.39 -16.84
C PHE A 17 -2.93 -12.38 -16.88
N GLY A 18 -2.74 -11.60 -15.81
CA GLY A 18 -1.69 -10.57 -15.72
C GLY A 18 -2.00 -9.29 -16.51
N LYS A 19 -3.22 -9.13 -17.02
CA LYS A 19 -3.63 -7.88 -17.68
C LYS A 19 -3.93 -6.83 -16.61
N VAL A 20 -3.34 -5.64 -16.77
CA VAL A 20 -3.68 -4.47 -15.95
C VAL A 20 -5.14 -4.10 -16.17
N VAL A 21 -5.90 -4.11 -15.08
CA VAL A 21 -7.33 -3.74 -15.03
C VAL A 21 -7.46 -2.26 -14.67
N THR A 22 -6.74 -1.82 -13.64
CA THR A 22 -6.71 -0.41 -13.23
C THR A 22 -5.41 -0.08 -12.51
N GLN A 23 -5.01 1.18 -12.59
CA GLN A 23 -4.04 1.79 -11.68
C GLN A 23 -4.80 2.25 -10.43
N LEU A 24 -4.36 1.84 -9.24
CA LEU A 24 -5.03 2.14 -7.96
C LEU A 24 -4.47 3.39 -7.28
N THR A 25 -3.22 3.73 -7.56
CA THR A 25 -2.55 4.91 -7.03
C THR A 25 -1.94 5.73 -8.15
N THR A 26 -1.91 7.05 -7.98
CA THR A 26 -1.30 7.99 -8.93
C THR A 26 -0.57 9.10 -8.21
N SER A 27 -0.19 8.86 -6.95
CA SER A 27 0.47 9.89 -6.15
C SER A 27 1.93 10.00 -6.52
N ALA A 28 2.51 11.18 -6.34
CA ALA A 28 3.95 11.31 -6.42
C ALA A 28 4.63 10.54 -5.28
N GLY A 29 5.70 9.79 -5.60
CA GLY A 29 6.47 9.03 -4.64
C GLY A 29 6.23 7.52 -4.75
N TYR A 30 6.95 6.78 -3.92
CA TYR A 30 6.89 5.34 -3.85
C TYR A 30 5.59 4.87 -3.19
N ASP A 31 4.77 4.11 -3.91
CA ASP A 31 3.68 3.31 -3.38
C ASP A 31 3.92 1.82 -3.70
N ALA A 32 4.16 1.00 -2.68
CA ALA A 32 4.42 -0.42 -2.89
C ALA A 32 4.15 -1.27 -1.63
N GLU A 33 4.67 -2.51 -1.64
CA GLU A 33 4.64 -3.42 -0.49
C GLU A 33 3.23 -3.73 0.01
N GLY A 34 2.24 -3.72 -0.90
CA GLY A 34 0.84 -3.81 -0.54
C GLY A 34 0.33 -5.22 -0.23
N ALA A 35 -0.61 -5.32 0.69
CA ALA A 35 -1.35 -6.54 1.02
C ALA A 35 -2.86 -6.27 1.00
N VAL A 36 -3.65 -7.24 0.51
CA VAL A 36 -5.11 -7.18 0.48
C VAL A 36 -5.69 -7.80 1.75
N SER A 37 -6.74 -7.21 2.31
CA SER A 37 -7.45 -7.76 3.47
C SER A 37 -8.08 -9.12 3.17
N PRO A 38 -8.27 -10.01 4.17
CA PRO A 38 -8.89 -11.32 3.95
C PRO A 38 -10.29 -11.27 3.32
N ASP A 39 -11.06 -10.21 3.58
CA ASP A 39 -12.38 -9.97 3.00
C ASP A 39 -12.33 -9.28 1.62
N GLY A 40 -11.14 -8.93 1.13
CA GLY A 40 -10.91 -8.30 -0.17
C GLY A 40 -11.33 -6.83 -0.25
N ARG A 41 -11.73 -6.19 0.86
CA ARG A 41 -12.28 -4.83 0.85
C ARG A 41 -11.22 -3.73 0.93
N HIS A 42 -10.08 -4.02 1.53
CA HIS A 42 -9.04 -3.04 1.81
C HIS A 42 -7.68 -3.51 1.32
N ILE A 43 -6.81 -2.53 1.08
CA ILE A 43 -5.41 -2.73 0.75
C ILE A 43 -4.59 -1.88 1.72
N VAL A 44 -3.65 -2.49 2.43
CA VAL A 44 -2.59 -1.76 3.14
C VAL A 44 -1.35 -1.72 2.29
N PHE A 45 -0.56 -0.66 2.36
CA PHE A 45 0.63 -0.46 1.54
C PHE A 45 1.56 0.58 2.16
N THR A 46 2.82 0.57 1.74
CA THR A 46 3.82 1.58 2.11
C THR A 46 3.74 2.74 1.11
N SER A 47 3.76 3.98 1.61
CA SER A 47 3.69 5.17 0.77
C SER A 47 4.61 6.28 1.24
N MET A 48 5.27 6.96 0.29
CA MET A 48 6.12 8.14 0.50
C MET A 48 5.38 9.49 0.35
N ARG A 49 4.05 9.48 0.22
CA ARG A 49 3.22 10.68 -0.05
C ARG A 49 3.44 11.84 0.92
N THR A 50 3.86 11.53 2.15
CA THR A 50 4.09 12.50 3.23
C THR A 50 5.56 12.79 3.49
N GLY A 51 6.46 12.29 2.64
CA GLY A 51 7.90 12.53 2.72
C GLY A 51 8.68 11.55 3.60
N ASP A 52 8.00 10.57 4.21
CA ASP A 52 8.56 9.45 4.98
C ASP A 52 7.82 8.16 4.58
N PRO A 53 8.44 6.97 4.63
CA PRO A 53 7.77 5.70 4.34
C PRO A 53 6.78 5.37 5.46
N GLU A 54 5.50 5.48 5.14
CA GLU A 54 4.41 5.31 6.09
C GLU A 54 3.48 4.18 5.63
N ILE A 55 2.78 3.54 6.57
CA ILE A 55 1.70 2.61 6.26
C ILE A 55 0.43 3.39 5.94
N TRP A 56 -0.16 3.05 4.81
CA TRP A 56 -1.44 3.57 4.34
C TRP A 56 -2.43 2.43 4.13
N ILE A 57 -3.71 2.77 4.16
CA ILE A 57 -4.82 1.88 3.81
C ILE A 57 -5.74 2.56 2.80
N MET A 58 -6.30 1.81 1.87
CA MET A 58 -7.32 2.27 0.93
C MET A 58 -8.38 1.20 0.69
N ASN A 59 -9.50 1.57 0.05
CA ASN A 59 -10.46 0.60 -0.48
C ASN A 59 -9.82 -0.20 -1.64
N SER A 60 -10.28 -1.43 -1.89
CA SER A 60 -9.72 -2.30 -2.93
C SER A 60 -9.98 -1.86 -4.38
N ASP A 61 -10.71 -0.76 -4.56
CA ASP A 61 -10.88 -0.04 -5.81
C ASP A 61 -9.95 1.19 -5.94
N GLY A 62 -9.10 1.45 -4.93
CA GLY A 62 -8.13 2.55 -4.91
C GLY A 62 -8.67 3.82 -4.26
N THR A 63 -9.94 3.85 -3.85
CA THR A 63 -10.54 5.05 -3.24
C THR A 63 -10.21 5.18 -1.75
N ASP A 64 -10.38 6.39 -1.21
CA ASP A 64 -10.32 6.68 0.23
C ASP A 64 -8.97 6.28 0.90
N PRO A 65 -7.81 6.68 0.34
CA PRO A 65 -6.52 6.42 0.96
C PRO A 65 -6.38 7.19 2.29
N ARG A 66 -5.90 6.51 3.32
CA ARG A 66 -5.67 7.04 4.66
C ARG A 66 -4.33 6.58 5.21
N GLN A 67 -3.58 7.50 5.80
CA GLN A 67 -2.36 7.19 6.54
C GLN A 67 -2.71 6.54 7.89
N LEU A 68 -1.94 5.54 8.31
CA LEU A 68 -2.13 4.80 9.57
C LEU A 68 -0.99 5.03 10.58
N THR A 69 0.22 5.27 10.11
CA THR A 69 1.42 5.53 10.94
C THR A 69 1.87 6.98 10.77
N HIS A 70 2.62 7.51 11.73
CA HIS A 70 3.04 8.93 11.75
C HIS A 70 4.40 9.16 12.41
N GLU A 71 5.10 8.08 12.78
CA GLU A 71 6.34 8.16 13.55
C GLU A 71 7.52 8.17 12.57
N LEU A 72 8.54 8.96 12.87
CA LEU A 72 9.70 9.07 11.98
C LEU A 72 10.43 7.75 11.86
N GLY A 73 10.62 7.28 10.63
CA GLY A 73 11.35 6.07 10.35
C GLY A 73 10.76 5.30 9.19
N TYR A 74 11.31 4.10 8.95
CA TYR A 74 10.74 3.22 7.95
C TYR A 74 9.61 2.41 8.58
N ASP A 75 8.38 2.69 8.15
CA ASP A 75 7.22 1.85 8.37
C ASP A 75 6.82 1.25 7.02
N GLY A 76 7.08 -0.05 6.82
CA GLY A 76 6.83 -0.72 5.55
C GLY A 76 6.61 -2.23 5.65
N GLY A 77 6.23 -2.84 4.54
CA GLY A 77 5.87 -4.26 4.45
C GLY A 77 4.62 -4.66 5.25
N PRO A 78 3.50 -3.91 5.20
CA PRO A 78 2.34 -4.21 6.02
C PRO A 78 1.60 -5.47 5.56
N PHE A 79 1.09 -6.24 6.54
CA PHE A 79 0.20 -7.37 6.29
C PHE A 79 -1.00 -7.35 7.22
N PHE A 80 -2.13 -7.86 6.73
CA PHE A 80 -3.30 -8.13 7.56
C PHE A 80 -3.12 -9.44 8.32
N SER A 81 -3.57 -9.44 9.58
CA SER A 81 -3.86 -10.67 10.32
C SER A 81 -4.93 -11.53 9.62
N PRO A 82 -4.97 -12.85 9.86
CA PRO A 82 -5.91 -13.75 9.18
C PRO A 82 -7.39 -13.41 9.36
N ASP A 83 -7.75 -12.79 10.50
CA ASP A 83 -9.11 -12.34 10.78
C ASP A 83 -9.39 -10.91 10.30
N GLY A 84 -8.38 -10.22 9.74
CA GLY A 84 -8.47 -8.87 9.22
C GLY A 84 -8.55 -7.77 10.29
N THR A 85 -8.44 -8.10 11.59
CA THR A 85 -8.67 -7.14 12.68
C THR A 85 -7.43 -6.33 13.07
N LYS A 86 -6.25 -6.80 12.66
CA LYS A 86 -4.94 -6.20 12.95
C LYS A 86 -4.08 -6.11 11.69
N ILE A 87 -3.14 -5.17 11.73
CA ILE A 87 -2.07 -4.98 10.75
C ILE A 87 -0.72 -5.17 11.47
N SER A 88 0.23 -5.84 10.84
CA SER A 88 1.63 -5.94 11.28
C SER A 88 2.55 -5.30 10.24
N PHE A 89 3.60 -4.62 10.69
CA PHE A 89 4.66 -3.98 9.89
C PHE A 89 5.94 -3.92 10.74
#